data_AF-A0AAW1UKG5-F1
#
_entry.id   AF-A0AAW1UKG5-F1
#
_cell.length_a   1.000
_cell.length_b   1.000
_cell.length_c   1.000
_cell.angle_alpha   90.00
_cell.angle_beta   90.00
_cell.angle_gamma   90.00
#
_symmetry.space_group_name_H-M   'P 1'
#
loop_
_entity.id
_entity.type
_entity.pdbx_description
1 polymer ?
#
loop_
_entity_poly.entity_id
_entity_poly.type
_entity_poly.pdbx_seq_one_letter_code
_entity_poly.pdbx_strand_id
1 'polypeptide(L)'
;MSQRERNPIWQYFDESITDTSKAVCKICNKSYSLGSHKPKKQTLLGLKLHLSKFHDKEYRQVLKQLSELNDFKNEAKLKRLKRIIATIELRSVASCSDNHSKFDL
;
A
#
# COMPACT_ATOMS: atom_id res chain seq x y z
N MET A 1 8.34 11.42 0.35
CA MET A 1 6.98 10.86 0.41
C MET A 1 6.67 10.44 1.84
N SER A 2 5.94 11.27 2.56
CA SER A 2 5.40 10.96 3.89
C SER A 2 4.42 9.79 3.84
N GLN A 3 4.19 9.11 4.96
CA GLN A 3 3.22 8.00 5.04
C GLN A 3 1.80 8.45 4.66
N ARG A 4 1.48 9.74 4.89
CA ARG A 4 0.20 10.37 4.57
C ARG A 4 0.00 10.44 3.05
N GLU A 5 0.97 10.97 2.31
CA GLU A 5 0.93 11.10 0.84
C GLU A 5 0.82 9.77 0.10
N ARG A 6 1.08 8.64 0.76
CA ARG A 6 0.89 7.31 0.15
C ARG A 6 -0.57 6.98 -0.11
N ASN A 7 -1.50 7.61 0.61
CA ASN A 7 -2.92 7.38 0.36
C ASN A 7 -3.43 8.37 -0.69
N PRO A 8 -3.94 7.89 -1.85
CA PRO A 8 -4.39 8.75 -2.94
C PRO A 8 -5.53 9.70 -2.57
N ILE A 9 -6.26 9.44 -1.47
CA ILE A 9 -7.30 10.34 -0.99
C ILE A 9 -6.79 11.77 -0.76
N TRP A 10 -5.52 11.94 -0.37
CA TRP A 10 -4.91 13.24 -0.11
C TRP A 10 -4.65 14.09 -1.37
N GLN A 11 -4.90 13.54 -2.57
CA GLN A 11 -4.97 14.36 -3.79
C GLN A 11 -6.16 15.33 -3.75
N TYR A 12 -7.21 14.99 -3.01
CA TYR A 12 -8.48 15.74 -2.95
C TYR A 12 -8.71 16.49 -1.65
N PHE A 13 -7.78 16.39 -0.69
CA PHE A 13 -7.87 17.10 0.59
C PHE A 13 -6.55 17.74 0.95
N ASP A 14 -6.61 18.92 1.55
CA ASP A 14 -5.47 19.57 2.20
C ASP A 14 -5.61 19.47 3.72
N GLU A 15 -4.49 19.48 4.43
CA GLU A 15 -4.51 19.67 5.88
C GLU A 15 -4.87 21.11 6.20
N SER A 16 -5.71 21.32 7.22
CA SER A 16 -6.03 22.68 7.65
C SER A 16 -4.80 23.34 8.27
N ILE A 17 -4.46 24.55 7.78
CA ILE A 17 -3.31 25.33 8.25
C ILE A 17 -3.44 25.67 9.74
N THR A 18 -4.67 25.89 10.22
CA THR A 18 -4.95 26.33 11.60
C THR A 18 -5.18 25.17 12.56
N ASP A 19 -5.54 23.99 12.07
CA ASP A 19 -5.94 22.85 12.90
C ASP A 19 -5.56 21.54 12.22
N THR A 20 -4.45 20.95 12.65
CA THR A 20 -3.93 19.69 12.12
C THR A 20 -4.85 18.49 12.33
N SER A 21 -5.88 18.62 13.19
CA SER A 21 -6.92 17.58 13.33
C SER A 21 -7.99 17.65 12.24
N LYS A 22 -7.90 18.59 11.30
CA LYS A 22 -8.88 18.79 10.23
C LYS A 22 -8.24 18.72 8.85
N ALA A 23 -9.05 18.30 7.89
CA ALA A 23 -8.74 18.34 6.48
C ALA A 23 -9.83 19.11 5.72
N VAL A 24 -9.43 19.81 4.66
CA VAL A 24 -10.31 20.61 3.82
C VAL A 24 -10.41 19.96 2.44
N CYS A 25 -11.63 19.72 1.95
CA CYS A 25 -11.85 19.20 0.61
C CYS A 25 -11.49 20.25 -0.44
N LYS A 26 -10.63 19.91 -1.40
CA LYS A 26 -10.19 20.83 -2.47
C LYS A 26 -11.28 21.14 -3.51
N ILE A 27 -12.34 20.33 -3.55
CA ILE A 27 -13.43 20.45 -4.53
C ILE A 27 -14.53 21.37 -4.02
N CYS A 28 -14.95 21.20 -2.75
CA CYS A 28 -16.08 21.93 -2.17
C CYS A 28 -15.73 22.78 -0.95
N ASN A 29 -14.45 22.84 -0.58
CA ASN A 29 -13.91 23.66 0.52
C ASN A 29 -14.50 23.37 1.92
N LYS A 30 -15.14 22.21 2.12
CA LYS A 30 -15.69 21.79 3.42
C LYS A 30 -14.60 21.17 4.30
N SER A 31 -14.64 21.47 5.60
CA SER A 31 -13.72 20.93 6.61
C SER A 31 -14.25 19.66 7.26
N TYR A 32 -13.39 18.67 7.46
CA TYR A 32 -13.69 17.39 8.09
C TYR A 32 -12.66 17.06 9.16
N SER A 33 -13.13 16.53 10.30
CA SER A 33 -12.26 16.07 11.38
C SER A 33 -11.58 14.75 11.02
N LEU A 34 -10.30 14.65 11.38
CA LEU A 34 -9.45 13.47 11.29
C LEU A 34 -9.42 12.71 12.63
N GLY A 35 -10.15 13.18 13.66
CA GLY A 35 -10.27 12.54 14.97
C GLY A 35 -9.06 12.66 15.91
N SER A 36 -7.91 13.14 15.42
CA SER A 36 -6.72 13.39 16.26
C SER A 36 -5.80 14.44 15.64
N HIS A 37 -5.12 15.21 16.48
CA HIS A 37 -4.00 16.06 16.06
C HIS A 37 -2.73 15.25 15.78
N LYS A 38 -2.62 14.01 16.28
CA LYS A 38 -1.44 13.15 16.07
C LYS A 38 -1.57 12.47 14.70
N PRO A 39 -0.68 12.71 13.72
CA PRO A 39 -0.84 12.19 12.35
C PRO A 39 -0.99 10.67 12.27
N LYS A 40 -0.32 9.91 13.14
CA LYS A 40 -0.40 8.44 13.20
C LYS A 40 -1.72 7.91 13.76
N LYS A 41 -2.53 8.76 14.41
CA LYS A 41 -3.83 8.41 15.02
C LYS A 41 -5.03 9.02 14.28
N GLN A 42 -4.78 9.59 13.10
CA GLN A 42 -5.83 10.19 12.27
C GLN A 42 -6.61 9.12 11.51
N THR A 43 -7.91 9.36 11.32
CA THR A 43 -8.79 8.52 10.51
C THR A 43 -9.14 9.19 9.18
N LEU A 44 -9.27 8.38 8.14
CA LEU A 44 -9.70 8.80 6.80
C LEU A 44 -11.18 8.49 6.54
N LEU A 45 -11.90 7.98 7.54
CA LEU A 45 -13.28 7.52 7.36
C LEU A 45 -14.20 8.66 6.89
N GLY A 46 -14.15 9.81 7.56
CA GLY A 46 -14.97 10.97 7.18
C GLY A 46 -14.66 11.48 5.76
N LEU A 47 -13.39 11.41 5.37
CA LEU A 47 -12.89 11.87 4.08
C LEU A 47 -13.40 10.96 2.95
N LYS A 48 -13.34 9.63 3.18
CA LYS A 48 -13.85 8.61 2.26
C LYS A 48 -15.35 8.74 2.07
N LEU A 49 -16.11 8.86 3.17
CA LEU A 49 -17.57 9.02 3.12
C LEU A 49 -17.98 10.31 2.41
N HIS A 50 -17.23 11.39 2.60
CA HIS A 50 -17.48 12.63 1.88
C HIS A 50 -17.29 12.46 0.38
N LEU A 51 -16.13 11.95 -0.05
CA LEU A 51 -15.88 11.73 -1.48
C LEU A 51 -16.91 10.77 -2.08
N SER A 52 -17.20 9.65 -1.42
CA SER A 52 -18.14 8.66 -1.96
C SER A 52 -19.56 9.19 -2.12
N LYS A 53 -19.99 10.14 -1.27
CA LYS A 53 -21.35 10.71 -1.31
C LYS A 53 -21.48 11.93 -2.21
N PHE A 54 -20.46 12.78 -2.27
CA PHE A 54 -20.57 14.10 -2.92
C PHE A 54 -19.66 14.25 -4.15
N HIS A 55 -18.63 13.42 -4.29
CA HIS A 55 -17.60 13.50 -5.33
C HIS A 55 -17.29 12.09 -5.87
N ASP A 56 -18.33 11.43 -6.36
CA ASP A 56 -18.31 10.01 -6.76
C ASP A 56 -17.30 9.72 -7.88
N LYS A 57 -17.10 10.66 -8.81
CA LYS A 57 -16.08 10.53 -9.87
C LYS A 57 -14.67 10.48 -9.28
N GLU A 58 -14.35 11.39 -8.38
CA GLU A 58 -13.06 11.48 -7.71
C GLU A 58 -12.84 10.30 -6.78
N TYR A 59 -13.90 9.85 -6.10
CA TYR A 59 -13.87 8.63 -5.28
C TYR A 59 -13.52 7.40 -6.11
N ARG A 60 -14.10 7.23 -7.30
CA ARG A 60 -13.72 6.15 -8.22
C ARG A 60 -12.25 6.20 -8.62
N GLN A 61 -11.70 7.39 -8.84
CA GLN A 61 -10.27 7.55 -9.15
C GLN A 61 -9.39 7.12 -7.97
N VAL A 62 -9.77 7.48 -6.74
CA VAL A 62 -9.09 7.01 -5.52
C VAL A 62 -9.12 5.47 -5.44
N LEU A 63 -10.27 4.84 -5.70
CA LEU A 63 -10.39 3.38 -5.65
C LEU A 63 -9.49 2.69 -6.69
N LYS A 64 -9.44 3.21 -7.92
CA LYS A 64 -8.56 2.70 -8.98
C LYS A 64 -7.08 2.80 -8.58
N GLN A 65 -6.65 3.93 -8.05
CA GLN A 65 -5.26 4.09 -7.59
C GLN A 65 -4.93 3.16 -6.41
N LEU A 66 -5.88 2.94 -5.49
CA LEU A 66 -5.70 2.00 -4.39
C LEU A 66 -5.58 0.54 -4.87
N SER A 67 -6.35 0.13 -5.88
CA SER A 67 -6.22 -1.21 -6.46
C SER A 67 -4.87 -1.38 -7.14
N GLU A 68 -4.46 -0.42 -7.98
CA GLU A 68 -3.16 -0.44 -8.67
C GLU A 68 -1.98 -0.52 -7.68
N LEU A 69 -2.05 0.25 -6.58
CA LEU A 69 -1.04 0.20 -5.52
C LEU A 69 -1.01 -1.17 -4.79
N ASN A 70 -2.16 -1.83 -4.64
CA ASN A 70 -2.22 -3.15 -4.04
C ASN A 70 -1.69 -4.22 -4.99
N ASP A 71 -2.02 -4.15 -6.27
CA ASP A 71 -1.53 -5.07 -7.29
C ASP A 71 0.00 -5.02 -7.38
N PHE A 72 0.59 -3.83 -7.40
CA PHE A 72 2.04 -3.65 -7.37
C PHE A 72 2.70 -4.30 -6.13
N LYS A 73 2.10 -4.10 -4.94
CA LYS A 73 2.59 -4.72 -3.70
C LYS A 73 2.48 -6.24 -3.71
N ASN A 74 1.36 -6.75 -4.24
CA ASN A 74 1.11 -8.18 -4.36
C ASN A 74 2.09 -8.83 -5.32
N GLU A 75 2.32 -8.20 -6.48
CA GLU A 75 3.30 -8.66 -7.47
C GLU A 75 4.72 -8.66 -6.89
N ALA A 76 5.13 -7.60 -6.18
CA ALA A 76 6.43 -7.53 -5.52
C ALA A 76 6.59 -8.63 -4.46
N LYS A 77 5.55 -8.88 -3.66
CA LYS A 77 5.52 -9.97 -2.66
C LYS A 77 5.63 -11.34 -3.33
N LEU A 78 4.89 -11.56 -4.43
CA LEU A 78 4.93 -12.79 -5.20
C LEU A 78 6.32 -13.03 -5.81
N LYS A 79 6.93 -12.01 -6.42
CA LYS A 79 8.32 -12.08 -6.95
C LYS A 79 9.32 -12.44 -5.86
N ARG A 80 9.20 -11.84 -4.67
CA ARG A 80 10.06 -12.18 -3.51
C ARG A 80 9.89 -13.65 -3.10
N LEU A 81 8.65 -14.12 -2.99
CA LEU A 81 8.36 -15.51 -2.62
C LEU A 81 8.91 -16.50 -3.66
N LYS A 82 8.72 -16.23 -4.95
CA LYS A 82 9.26 -17.05 -6.05
C LYS A 82 10.79 -17.18 -5.98
N ARG A 83 11.52 -16.11 -5.68
CA ARG A 83 12.99 -16.16 -5.51
C ARG A 83 13.41 -17.02 -4.32
N ILE A 84 12.68 -16.93 -3.21
CA ILE A 84 12.94 -17.74 -2.01
C ILE A 84 12.76 -19.22 -2.35
N ILE A 85 11.66 -19.58 -3.00
CA ILE A 85 11.37 -20.95 -3.44
C ILE A 85 12.48 -21.46 -4.36
N ALA A 86 12.84 -20.71 -5.42
CA ALA A 86 13.92 -21.08 -6.33
C ALA A 86 15.27 -21.29 -5.61
N THR A 87 15.56 -20.50 -4.57
CA THR A 87 16.78 -20.68 -3.76
C THR A 87 16.76 -21.98 -2.96
N ILE A 88 15.61 -22.37 -2.44
CA ILE A 88 15.43 -23.62 -1.69
C ILE A 88 15.56 -24.82 -2.63
N GLU A 89 14.92 -24.75 -3.80
CA GLU A 89 14.99 -25.79 -4.84
C GLU A 89 16.44 -26.04 -5.28
N LEU A 90 17.22 -24.99 -5.57
CA LEU A 90 18.63 -25.12 -5.96
C LEU A 90 19.50 -25.76 -4.86
N ARG A 91 19.25 -25.45 -3.59
CA ARG A 91 19.97 -26.06 -2.46
C ARG A 91 19.67 -27.55 -2.31
N SER A 92 18.44 -27.97 -2.58
CA SER A 92 18.03 -29.38 -2.52
C SER A 92 18.67 -30.22 -3.63
N VAL A 93 18.94 -29.64 -4.80
CA VAL A 93 19.57 -30.35 -5.93
C VAL A 93 21.08 -30.50 -5.71
N ALA A 94 21.72 -29.51 -5.09
CA ALA A 94 23.16 -29.52 -4.83
C ALA A 94 23.60 -30.59 -3.80
N SER A 95 22.69 -31.17 -3.00
CA SER A 95 23.03 -32.22 -2.04
C SER A 95 23.04 -33.64 -2.63
N CYS A 96 22.74 -33.82 -3.94
CA CYS A 96 22.64 -35.13 -4.57
C CYS A 96 23.82 -35.51 -5.49
N SER A 97 24.88 -34.70 -5.58
CA SER A 97 25.96 -34.92 -6.57
C SER A 97 27.25 -35.57 -6.05
N ASP A 98 27.36 -35.89 -4.75
CA ASP A 98 28.57 -36.55 -4.21
C ASP A 98 28.23 -37.97 -3.73
N ASN A 99 28.14 -38.94 -4.65
CA ASN A 99 28.42 -40.37 -4.38
C ASN A 99 28.36 -41.16 -5.70
N HIS A 100 29.42 -41.07 -6.51
CA HIS A 100 29.74 -42.16 -7.42
C HIS A 100 31.25 -42.28 -7.59
N SER A 101 31.80 -43.35 -7.01
CA SER A 101 32.91 -44.17 -7.53
C SER A 101 33.91 -44.55 -6.44
N LYS A 102 33.67 -45.71 -5.81
CA LYS A 102 34.75 -46.61 -5.38
C LYS A 102 34.22 -48.01 -5.17
N PHE A 103 34.17 -48.78 -6.26
CA PHE A 103 34.21 -50.24 -6.19
C PHE A 103 34.97 -50.71 -7.42
N ASP A 104 36.22 -51.10 -7.23
CA ASP A 104 36.97 -52.01 -8.09
C ASP A 104 38.26 -52.37 -7.33
N LEU A 105 38.26 -53.53 -6.66
CA LEU A 105 39.42 -54.40 -6.48
C LEU A 105 38.95 -55.84 -6.31
#